data_AF-A0A7C4YU12-F1
#
_entry.id   AF-A0A7C4YU12-F1
#
_cell.length_a   1.000
_cell.length_b   1.000
_cell.length_c   1.000
_cell.angle_alpha   90.00
_cell.angle_beta   90.00
_cell.angle_gamma   90.00
#
_symmetry.space_group_name_H-M   'P 1'
#
loop_
_entity.id
_entity.type
_entity.pdbx_description
1 polymer ?
#
loop_
_entity_poly.entity_id
_entity_poly.type
_entity_poly.pdbx_seq_one_letter_code
_entity_poly.pdbx_strand_id
1 'polypeptide(L)'
;MADNAKLRVEALLRGIRSNSTLMLNQTINSTVLSLMDSTTGAFTNATNILQWAHSNFTERNYTETVRLSLESMQIFREIYATLNQLIEEEEEWLQGQGLLVAMNCALERLQKMNESISSLSTNIETPMGYLNEAKKLLNLTEATLLLQQGNVSEVAHRLAEANRLMNQATHALKLKAQEQVQARIDQYLQKLERNRERIIERLNATGINATELFAQYEFRNMGEFNQSMNSLQQMVKAHAALGQFKKAYALLNSMANLTQNLEFRLKKFLFPTPILPSPPQGEPGLQVSVKKLSIGSALTLVVTVNNTGNATIIFPNSAFGITIEKKSNGEWVNYYTPISAQVLVSLKPGEIGKVQILLSAPQSNGLGKMKINIFQSASGEYKVTAHGWVQGTYEPVSSSAEFNIP
;
A
#
# COMPACT_ATOMS: atom_id res chain seq x y z
N MET A 1 -67.37 22.35 38.20
CA MET A 1 -66.03 21.81 38.52
C MET A 1 -66.01 20.29 38.41
N ALA A 2 -66.95 19.57 39.03
CA ALA A 2 -67.09 18.12 38.89
C ALA A 2 -67.31 17.67 37.43
N ASP A 3 -68.11 18.40 36.63
CA ASP A 3 -68.25 18.09 35.19
C ASP A 3 -66.94 18.18 34.41
N ASN A 4 -66.05 19.11 34.77
CA ASN A 4 -64.73 19.21 34.14
C ASN A 4 -63.83 18.01 34.56
N ALA A 5 -63.89 17.61 35.84
CA ALA A 5 -63.19 16.40 36.28
C ALA A 5 -63.67 15.15 35.53
N LYS A 6 -64.99 15.01 35.31
CA LYS A 6 -65.58 13.97 34.47
C LYS A 6 -65.03 14.00 33.04
N LEU A 7 -65.07 15.17 32.39
CA LEU A 7 -64.57 15.33 31.01
C LEU A 7 -63.09 14.96 30.87
N ARG A 8 -62.26 15.30 31.87
CA ARG A 8 -60.83 14.92 31.89
C ARG A 8 -60.64 13.40 31.94
N VAL A 9 -61.42 12.71 32.78
CA VAL A 9 -61.39 11.24 32.87
C VAL A 9 -61.91 10.61 31.58
N GLU A 10 -63.00 11.11 30.99
CA GLU A 10 -63.53 10.63 29.71
C GLU A 10 -62.53 10.78 28.56
N ALA A 11 -61.83 11.93 28.51
CA ALA A 11 -60.78 12.18 27.53
C ALA A 11 -59.62 11.19 27.69
N LEU A 12 -59.19 10.95 28.94
CA LEU A 12 -58.12 9.99 29.24
C LEU A 12 -58.52 8.56 28.85
N LEU A 13 -59.72 8.11 29.25
CA LEU A 13 -60.25 6.79 28.89
C LEU A 13 -60.37 6.60 27.37
N ARG A 14 -60.80 7.64 26.65
CA ARG A 14 -60.83 7.62 25.18
C ARG A 14 -59.42 7.50 24.61
N GLY A 15 -58.47 8.26 25.14
CA GLY A 15 -57.06 8.18 24.75
C GLY A 15 -56.47 6.78 24.94
N ILE A 16 -56.69 6.16 26.10
CA ILE A 16 -56.24 4.79 26.39
C ILE A 16 -56.85 3.80 25.39
N ARG A 17 -58.17 3.84 25.19
CA ARG A 17 -58.88 2.92 24.29
C ARG A 17 -58.47 3.07 22.82
N SER A 18 -58.06 4.27 22.42
CA SER A 18 -57.55 4.53 21.07
C SER A 18 -56.08 4.15 20.89
N ASN A 19 -55.35 3.87 21.97
CA ASN A 19 -53.94 3.44 21.92
C ASN A 19 -53.85 1.91 21.98
N SER A 20 -53.53 1.28 20.85
CA SER A 20 -53.44 -0.18 20.75
C SER A 20 -52.36 -0.78 21.66
N THR A 21 -51.26 -0.07 21.91
CA THR A 21 -50.18 -0.54 22.80
C THR A 21 -50.63 -0.57 24.25
N LEU A 22 -51.26 0.50 24.75
CA LEU A 22 -51.78 0.55 26.12
C LEU A 22 -52.89 -0.48 26.35
N MET A 23 -53.72 -0.73 25.33
CA MET A 23 -54.80 -1.72 25.41
C MET A 23 -54.31 -3.19 25.38
N LEU A 24 -53.08 -3.44 24.93
CA LEU A 24 -52.46 -4.77 25.02
C LEU A 24 -52.00 -5.09 26.45
N ASN A 25 -51.74 -4.08 27.29
CA ASN A 25 -51.46 -4.30 28.70
C ASN A 25 -52.73 -4.78 29.42
N GLN A 26 -52.70 -6.03 29.90
CA GLN A 26 -53.85 -6.67 30.53
C GLN A 26 -54.27 -5.98 31.85
N THR A 27 -53.34 -5.39 32.59
CA THR A 27 -53.62 -4.67 33.84
C THR A 27 -54.34 -3.35 33.55
N ILE A 28 -53.88 -2.56 32.57
CA ILE A 28 -54.53 -1.32 32.13
C ILE A 28 -55.91 -1.65 31.58
N ASN A 29 -56.02 -2.63 30.68
CA ASN A 29 -57.27 -3.02 30.06
C ASN A 29 -58.31 -3.50 31.10
N SER A 30 -57.91 -4.41 32.00
CA SER A 30 -58.81 -4.89 33.07
C SER A 30 -59.23 -3.79 34.04
N THR A 31 -58.32 -2.87 34.38
CA THR A 31 -58.63 -1.69 35.22
C THR A 31 -59.63 -0.76 34.52
N VAL A 32 -59.43 -0.45 33.24
CA VAL A 32 -60.38 0.35 32.45
C VAL A 32 -61.75 -0.32 32.37
N LEU A 33 -61.80 -1.64 32.15
CA LEU A 33 -63.04 -2.40 32.12
C LEU A 33 -63.76 -2.37 33.47
N SER A 34 -63.04 -2.57 34.58
CA SER A 34 -63.58 -2.54 35.94
C SER A 34 -64.11 -1.15 36.32
N LEU A 35 -63.38 -0.08 36.02
CA LEU A 35 -63.79 1.29 36.29
C LEU A 35 -65.08 1.67 35.57
N MET A 36 -65.28 1.14 34.36
CA MET A 36 -66.42 1.42 33.49
C MET A 36 -67.55 0.40 33.63
N ASP A 37 -67.47 -0.52 34.58
CA ASP A 37 -68.55 -1.47 34.84
C ASP A 37 -69.86 -0.72 35.13
N SER A 38 -70.94 -1.15 34.48
CA SER A 38 -72.22 -0.46 34.53
C SER A 38 -72.96 -0.64 35.86
N THR A 39 -72.58 -1.64 36.65
CA THR A 39 -73.26 -2.00 37.90
C THR A 39 -72.47 -1.54 39.13
N THR A 40 -71.14 -1.62 39.07
CA THR A 40 -70.24 -1.44 40.22
C THR A 40 -69.06 -0.50 39.93
N GLY A 41 -68.90 -0.03 38.68
CA GLY A 41 -67.74 0.75 38.27
C GLY A 41 -67.68 2.12 38.94
N ALA A 42 -66.50 2.49 39.43
CA ALA A 42 -66.28 3.77 40.10
C ALA A 42 -66.61 4.98 39.19
N PHE A 43 -66.38 4.87 37.87
CA PHE A 43 -66.73 5.92 36.92
C PHE A 43 -68.26 6.06 36.75
N THR A 44 -68.96 4.94 36.69
CA THR A 44 -70.42 4.89 36.62
C THR A 44 -71.04 5.45 37.90
N ASN A 45 -70.53 5.04 39.07
CA ASN A 45 -70.96 5.55 40.37
C ASN A 45 -70.76 7.07 40.47
N ALA A 46 -69.56 7.59 40.16
CA ALA A 46 -69.27 9.02 40.19
C ALA A 46 -70.17 9.82 39.24
N THR A 47 -70.53 9.25 38.09
CA THR A 47 -71.46 9.85 37.12
C THR A 47 -72.89 9.92 37.67
N ASN A 48 -73.35 8.87 38.35
CA ASN A 48 -74.67 8.85 38.99
C ASN A 48 -74.76 9.88 40.13
N ILE A 49 -73.72 9.97 40.97
CA ILE A 49 -73.62 10.98 42.04
C ILE A 49 -73.69 12.40 41.45
N LEU A 50 -72.98 12.64 40.34
CA LEU A 50 -73.03 13.93 39.63
C LEU A 50 -74.42 14.23 39.08
N GLN A 51 -75.11 13.23 38.54
CA GLN A 51 -76.48 13.38 38.06
C GLN A 51 -77.45 13.74 39.20
N TRP A 52 -77.29 13.13 40.38
CA TRP A 52 -78.07 13.52 41.57
C TRP A 52 -77.75 14.94 42.04
N ALA A 53 -76.50 15.38 41.91
CA ALA A 53 -76.12 16.77 42.20
C ALA A 53 -76.86 17.76 41.28
N HIS A 54 -76.98 17.44 39.98
CA HIS A 54 -77.73 18.22 38.99
C HIS A 54 -79.24 18.27 39.30
N SER A 55 -79.84 17.16 39.70
CA SER A 55 -81.25 17.13 40.15
C SER A 55 -81.47 18.02 41.37
N ASN A 56 -80.64 17.88 42.41
CA ASN A 56 -80.73 18.72 43.63
C ASN A 56 -80.53 20.22 43.33
N PHE A 57 -79.68 20.55 42.35
CA PHE A 57 -79.49 21.94 41.93
C PHE A 57 -80.78 22.53 41.33
N THR A 58 -81.48 21.73 40.52
CA THR A 58 -82.77 22.12 39.92
C THR A 58 -83.85 22.30 40.99
N GLU A 59 -83.81 21.48 42.04
CA GLU A 59 -84.68 21.57 43.22
C GLU A 59 -84.26 22.67 44.21
N ARG A 60 -83.20 23.43 43.91
CA ARG A 60 -82.62 24.49 44.77
C ARG A 60 -82.06 24.01 46.11
N ASN A 61 -81.75 22.72 46.24
CA ASN A 61 -81.08 22.15 47.40
C ASN A 61 -79.55 22.30 47.28
N TYR A 62 -79.06 23.53 47.43
CA TYR A 62 -77.65 23.85 47.19
C TYR A 62 -76.66 23.14 48.12
N THR A 63 -77.05 22.87 49.37
CA THR A 63 -76.20 22.16 50.34
C THR A 63 -75.86 20.76 49.84
N GLU A 64 -76.88 20.03 49.38
CA GLU A 64 -76.70 18.67 48.86
C GLU A 64 -76.02 18.66 47.48
N THR A 65 -76.31 19.65 46.63
CA THR A 65 -75.59 19.85 45.36
C THR A 65 -74.08 19.97 45.60
N VAL A 66 -73.65 20.80 46.56
CA VAL A 66 -72.23 20.99 46.86
C VAL A 66 -71.61 19.68 47.37
N ARG A 67 -72.28 19.00 48.30
CA ARG A 67 -71.80 17.74 48.87
C ARG A 67 -71.57 16.67 47.80
N LEU A 68 -72.59 16.39 46.98
CA LEU A 68 -72.54 15.40 45.90
C LEU A 68 -71.53 15.79 44.81
N SER A 69 -71.42 17.08 44.48
CA SER A 69 -70.44 17.55 43.49
C SER A 69 -69.00 17.33 43.96
N LEU A 70 -68.70 17.56 45.25
CA LEU A 70 -67.38 17.32 45.80
C LEU A 70 -67.05 15.83 45.86
N GLU A 71 -68.02 15.00 46.28
CA GLU A 71 -67.88 13.54 46.32
C GLU A 71 -67.58 12.96 44.94
N SER A 72 -68.38 13.32 43.93
CA SER A 72 -68.15 12.90 42.54
C SER A 72 -66.79 13.38 42.00
N MET A 73 -66.43 14.64 42.27
CA MET A 73 -65.14 15.19 41.83
C MET A 73 -63.94 14.45 42.45
N GLN A 74 -64.03 14.05 43.72
CA GLN A 74 -62.98 13.31 44.39
C GLN A 74 -62.76 11.95 43.73
N ILE A 75 -63.85 11.21 43.47
CA ILE A 75 -63.78 9.92 42.78
C ILE A 75 -63.17 10.09 41.37
N PHE A 76 -63.57 11.12 40.60
CA PHE A 76 -62.96 11.37 39.30
C PHE A 76 -61.46 11.69 39.38
N ARG A 77 -61.01 12.41 40.41
CA ARG A 77 -59.58 12.69 40.60
C ARG A 77 -58.78 11.44 40.92
N GLU A 78 -59.31 10.56 41.76
CA GLU A 78 -58.69 9.28 42.09
C GLU A 78 -58.59 8.37 40.86
N ILE A 79 -59.67 8.28 40.07
CA ILE A 79 -59.66 7.55 38.80
C ILE A 79 -58.58 8.09 37.87
N TYR A 80 -58.50 9.43 37.73
CA TYR A 80 -57.50 10.07 36.87
C TYR A 80 -56.07 9.79 37.33
N ALA A 81 -55.80 9.88 38.63
CA ALA A 81 -54.48 9.62 39.20
C ALA A 81 -54.04 8.16 38.99
N THR A 82 -54.92 7.21 39.30
CA THR A 82 -54.64 5.77 39.11
C THR A 82 -54.35 5.43 37.66
N LEU A 83 -55.16 5.94 36.72
CA LEU A 83 -54.95 5.68 35.30
C LEU A 83 -53.66 6.30 34.78
N ASN A 84 -53.33 7.54 35.18
CA ASN A 84 -52.08 8.17 34.80
C ASN A 84 -50.86 7.44 35.34
N GLN A 85 -50.89 7.00 36.60
CA GLN A 85 -49.79 6.23 37.19
C GLN A 85 -49.52 4.95 36.40
N LEU A 86 -50.58 4.20 36.04
CA LEU A 86 -50.44 2.98 35.24
C LEU A 86 -49.89 3.26 33.83
N ILE A 87 -50.24 4.40 33.22
CA ILE A 87 -49.69 4.80 31.92
C ILE A 87 -48.20 5.14 32.05
N GLU A 88 -47.82 5.91 33.07
CA GLU A 88 -46.43 6.28 33.31
C GLU A 88 -45.56 5.03 33.54
N GLU A 89 -46.02 4.08 34.35
CA GLU A 89 -45.33 2.80 34.60
C GLU A 89 -45.15 1.97 33.32
N GLU A 90 -46.17 1.92 32.45
CA GLU A 90 -46.10 1.18 31.17
C GLU A 90 -45.18 1.88 30.16
N GLU A 91 -45.20 3.21 30.08
CA GLU A 91 -44.29 3.97 29.22
C GLU A 91 -42.83 3.80 29.64
N GLU A 92 -42.54 3.84 30.95
CA GLU A 92 -41.20 3.56 31.48
C GLU A 92 -40.75 2.12 31.18
N TRP A 93 -41.66 1.14 31.30
CA TRP A 93 -41.35 -0.24 30.98
C TRP A 93 -41.07 -0.46 29.49
N LEU A 94 -41.87 0.15 28.60
CA LEU A 94 -41.66 0.15 27.15
C LEU A 94 -40.32 0.79 26.77
N GLN A 95 -39.97 1.91 27.41
CA GLN A 95 -38.65 2.54 27.26
C GLN A 95 -37.53 1.61 27.73
N GLY A 96 -37.70 0.94 28.86
CA GLY A 96 -36.79 -0.07 29.39
C GLY A 96 -36.53 -1.20 28.38
N GLN A 97 -37.57 -1.72 27.73
CA GLN A 97 -37.39 -2.73 26.68
C GLN A 97 -36.59 -2.20 25.49
N GLY A 98 -36.87 -0.98 25.05
CA GLY A 98 -36.09 -0.33 23.98
C GLY A 98 -34.61 -0.22 24.32
N LEU A 99 -34.28 0.07 25.58
CA LEU A 99 -32.90 0.12 26.07
C LEU A 99 -32.20 -1.25 26.02
N LEU A 100 -32.89 -2.33 26.39
CA LEU A 100 -32.32 -3.68 26.29
C LEU A 100 -31.99 -4.06 24.84
N VAL A 101 -32.89 -3.73 23.90
CA VAL A 101 -32.64 -3.93 22.47
C VAL A 101 -31.42 -3.13 22.02
N ALA A 102 -31.33 -1.85 22.42
CA ALA A 102 -30.21 -0.99 22.07
C ALA A 102 -28.87 -1.48 22.66
N MET A 103 -28.89 -2.01 23.90
CA MET A 103 -27.72 -2.64 24.53
C MET A 103 -27.29 -3.90 23.78
N ASN A 104 -28.23 -4.75 23.35
CA ASN A 104 -27.91 -5.93 22.55
C ASN A 104 -27.27 -5.53 21.20
N CYS A 105 -27.82 -4.53 20.51
CA CYS A 105 -27.21 -3.99 19.30
C CYS A 105 -25.82 -3.38 19.55
N ALA A 106 -25.57 -2.77 20.73
CA ALA A 106 -24.26 -2.29 21.12
C ALA A 106 -23.26 -3.43 21.37
N LEU A 107 -23.70 -4.53 21.99
CA LEU A 107 -22.88 -5.74 22.18
C LEU A 107 -22.45 -6.35 20.84
N GLU A 108 -23.36 -6.49 19.89
CA GLU A 108 -23.04 -7.01 18.55
C GLU A 108 -21.99 -6.13 17.84
N ARG A 109 -22.12 -4.80 17.94
CA ARG A 109 -21.13 -3.85 17.40
C ARG A 109 -19.78 -4.00 18.11
N LEU A 110 -19.78 -4.15 19.43
CA LEU A 110 -18.58 -4.36 20.24
C LEU A 110 -17.87 -5.66 19.86
N GLN A 111 -18.61 -6.75 19.65
CA GLN A 111 -18.06 -8.04 19.22
C GLN A 111 -17.35 -7.92 17.87
N LYS A 112 -17.99 -7.31 16.87
CA LYS A 112 -17.39 -7.05 15.54
C LYS A 112 -16.13 -6.18 15.63
N MET A 113 -16.14 -5.15 16.49
CA MET A 113 -14.95 -4.33 16.76
C MET A 113 -13.84 -5.18 17.36
N ASN A 114 -14.15 -6.02 18.34
CA ASN A 114 -13.17 -6.85 19.03
C ASN A 114 -12.51 -7.88 18.09
N GLU A 115 -13.30 -8.53 17.23
CA GLU A 115 -12.81 -9.42 16.18
C GLU A 115 -11.86 -8.68 15.23
N SER A 116 -12.25 -7.48 14.78
CA SER A 116 -11.43 -6.66 13.88
C SER A 116 -10.11 -6.24 14.54
N ILE A 117 -10.13 -5.86 15.81
CA ILE A 117 -8.94 -5.42 16.55
C ILE A 117 -8.01 -6.58 16.84
N SER A 118 -8.54 -7.76 17.19
CA SER A 118 -7.74 -8.95 17.47
C SER A 118 -6.94 -9.43 16.26
N SER A 119 -7.37 -9.07 15.04
CA SER A 119 -6.63 -9.34 13.80
C SER A 119 -5.41 -8.42 13.57
N LEU A 120 -5.30 -7.32 14.34
CA LEU A 120 -4.23 -6.34 14.17
C LEU A 120 -2.98 -6.76 14.96
N SER A 121 -1.82 -6.77 14.30
CA SER A 121 -0.52 -7.10 14.90
C SER A 121 0.11 -5.97 15.74
N THR A 122 -0.67 -4.95 16.11
CA THR A 122 -0.17 -3.71 16.75
C THR A 122 -0.50 -3.67 18.24
N ASN A 123 0.19 -2.82 19.00
CA ASN A 123 -0.13 -2.53 20.41
C ASN A 123 -1.59 -2.04 20.58
N ILE A 124 -2.47 -2.97 20.95
CA ILE A 124 -3.93 -2.81 21.08
C ILE A 124 -4.40 -2.69 22.54
N GLU A 125 -3.49 -2.54 23.50
CA GLU A 125 -3.84 -2.55 24.93
C GLU A 125 -4.86 -1.47 25.30
N THR A 126 -4.65 -0.22 24.87
CA THR A 126 -5.56 0.90 25.19
C THR A 126 -6.94 0.73 24.53
N PRO A 127 -7.07 0.46 23.21
CA PRO A 127 -8.37 0.14 22.61
C PRO A 127 -9.08 -1.05 23.27
N MET A 128 -8.35 -2.11 23.59
CA MET A 128 -8.89 -3.31 24.22
C MET A 128 -9.40 -3.02 25.64
N GLY A 129 -8.70 -2.17 26.40
CA GLY A 129 -9.14 -1.70 27.71
C GLY A 129 -10.51 -1.02 27.66
N TYR A 130 -10.70 -0.08 26.71
CA TYR A 130 -12.00 0.58 26.52
C TYR A 130 -13.12 -0.40 26.16
N LEU A 131 -12.85 -1.36 25.28
CA LEU A 131 -13.86 -2.36 24.89
C LEU A 131 -14.23 -3.31 26.04
N ASN A 132 -13.26 -3.68 26.89
CA ASN A 132 -13.52 -4.52 28.05
C ASN A 132 -14.41 -3.81 29.08
N GLU A 133 -14.19 -2.52 29.34
CA GLU A 133 -15.06 -1.74 30.22
C GLU A 133 -16.45 -1.52 29.61
N ALA A 134 -16.54 -1.23 28.30
CA ALA A 134 -17.81 -1.13 27.60
C ALA A 134 -18.62 -2.45 27.69
N LYS A 135 -17.94 -3.60 27.59
CA LYS A 135 -18.57 -4.92 27.71
C LYS A 135 -19.19 -5.15 29.09
N LYS A 136 -18.54 -4.69 30.17
CA LYS A 136 -19.09 -4.79 31.53
C LYS A 136 -20.38 -3.96 31.67
N LEU A 137 -20.38 -2.74 31.15
CA LEU A 137 -21.54 -1.84 31.17
C LEU A 137 -22.72 -2.38 30.33
N LEU A 138 -22.43 -3.18 29.29
CA LEU A 138 -23.44 -3.79 28.43
C LEU A 138 -23.98 -5.13 28.96
N ASN A 139 -23.84 -5.43 30.26
CA ASN A 139 -24.40 -6.64 30.84
C ASN A 139 -25.95 -6.58 30.84
N LEU A 140 -26.57 -7.40 29.98
CA LEU A 140 -28.02 -7.47 29.80
C LEU A 140 -28.75 -8.03 31.03
N THR A 141 -28.13 -8.96 31.78
CA THR A 141 -28.73 -9.52 33.01
C THR A 141 -28.86 -8.45 34.07
N GLU A 142 -27.80 -7.67 34.28
CA GLU A 142 -27.79 -6.57 35.23
C GLU A 142 -28.73 -5.43 34.80
N ALA A 143 -28.76 -5.11 33.51
CA ALA A 143 -29.70 -4.13 32.96
C ALA A 143 -31.16 -4.57 33.14
N THR A 144 -31.46 -5.85 32.94
CA THR A 144 -32.82 -6.40 33.16
C THR A 144 -33.24 -6.24 34.62
N LEU A 145 -32.34 -6.51 35.56
CA LEU A 145 -32.59 -6.35 37.00
C LEU A 145 -32.81 -4.89 37.38
N LEU A 146 -32.02 -3.96 36.83
CA LEU A 146 -32.21 -2.51 37.04
C LEU A 146 -33.58 -2.04 36.51
N LEU A 147 -34.02 -2.53 35.35
CA LEU A 147 -35.34 -2.20 34.81
C LEU A 147 -36.47 -2.77 35.65
N GLN A 148 -36.33 -3.98 36.19
CA GLN A 148 -37.30 -4.56 37.13
C GLN A 148 -37.42 -3.75 38.43
N GLN A 149 -36.37 -3.01 38.79
CA GLN A 149 -36.35 -2.09 39.93
C GLN A 149 -36.81 -0.67 39.57
N GLY A 150 -37.25 -0.41 38.33
CA GLY A 150 -37.64 0.91 37.86
C GLY A 150 -36.48 1.86 37.53
N ASN A 151 -35.23 1.38 37.53
CA ASN A 151 -34.06 2.23 37.31
C ASN A 151 -33.71 2.35 35.82
N VAL A 152 -34.63 2.92 35.04
CA VAL A 152 -34.49 3.12 33.58
C VAL A 152 -33.32 4.07 33.25
N SER A 153 -33.13 5.09 34.09
CA SER A 153 -32.10 6.13 33.90
C SER A 153 -30.68 5.57 34.02
N GLU A 154 -30.42 4.66 34.96
CA GLU A 154 -29.12 4.00 35.09
C GLU A 154 -28.81 3.13 33.87
N VAL A 155 -29.80 2.39 33.35
CA VAL A 155 -29.61 1.57 32.14
C VAL A 155 -29.29 2.45 30.92
N ALA A 156 -29.98 3.58 30.77
CA ALA A 156 -29.67 4.56 29.74
C ALA A 156 -28.26 5.14 29.89
N HIS A 157 -27.84 5.45 31.12
CA HIS A 157 -26.49 5.94 31.41
C HIS A 157 -25.42 4.91 31.05
N ARG A 158 -25.58 3.65 31.47
CA ARG A 158 -24.66 2.55 31.14
C ARG A 158 -24.52 2.34 29.64
N LEU A 159 -25.63 2.39 28.90
CA LEU A 159 -25.61 2.32 27.43
C LEU A 159 -24.87 3.51 26.81
N ALA A 160 -25.11 4.73 27.28
CA ALA A 160 -24.43 5.92 26.78
C ALA A 160 -22.92 5.85 27.03
N GLU A 161 -22.52 5.45 28.23
CA GLU A 161 -21.12 5.32 28.63
C GLU A 161 -20.40 4.20 27.86
N ALA A 162 -21.06 3.06 27.63
CA ALA A 162 -20.53 2.01 26.77
C ALA A 162 -20.26 2.51 25.34
N ASN A 163 -21.20 3.24 24.74
CA ASN A 163 -21.00 3.82 23.40
C ASN A 163 -19.86 4.86 23.41
N ARG A 164 -19.72 5.66 24.48
CA ARG A 164 -18.61 6.60 24.66
C ARG A 164 -17.26 5.87 24.63
N LEU A 165 -17.13 4.79 25.40
CA LEU A 165 -15.92 3.97 25.46
C LEU A 165 -15.61 3.29 24.10
N MET A 166 -16.63 2.76 23.41
CA MET A 166 -16.45 2.21 22.05
C MET A 166 -15.93 3.26 21.05
N ASN A 167 -16.42 4.51 21.15
CA ASN A 167 -15.90 5.62 20.36
C ASN A 167 -14.46 5.99 20.72
N GLN A 168 -14.10 5.95 22.01
CA GLN A 168 -12.72 6.17 22.46
C GLN A 168 -11.78 5.07 21.94
N ALA A 169 -12.22 3.80 21.92
CA ALA A 169 -11.47 2.70 21.32
C ALA A 169 -11.20 2.95 19.83
N THR A 170 -12.23 3.35 19.09
CA THR A 170 -12.12 3.70 17.66
C THR A 170 -11.15 4.87 17.43
N HIS A 171 -11.22 5.91 18.27
CA HIS A 171 -10.33 7.05 18.19
C HIS A 171 -8.87 6.67 18.47
N ALA A 172 -8.63 5.86 19.50
CA ALA A 172 -7.29 5.39 19.83
C ALA A 172 -6.66 4.57 18.68
N LEU A 173 -7.44 3.71 18.02
CA LEU A 173 -7.00 2.99 16.83
C LEU A 173 -6.67 3.92 15.67
N LYS A 174 -7.49 4.95 15.44
CA LYS A 174 -7.24 5.95 14.40
C LYS A 174 -5.92 6.68 14.63
N LEU A 175 -5.64 7.11 15.86
CA LEU A 175 -4.37 7.75 16.21
C LEU A 175 -3.17 6.81 15.97
N LYS A 176 -3.26 5.56 16.40
CA LYS A 176 -2.21 4.56 16.17
C LYS A 176 -1.96 4.31 14.68
N ALA A 177 -3.02 4.22 13.88
CA ALA A 177 -2.90 4.10 12.44
C ALA A 177 -2.22 5.32 11.82
N GLN A 178 -2.53 6.53 12.30
CA GLN A 178 -1.88 7.77 11.85
C GLN A 178 -0.39 7.80 12.19
N GLU A 179 -0.01 7.40 13.40
CA GLU A 179 1.41 7.27 13.81
C GLU A 179 2.17 6.33 12.88
N GLN A 180 1.59 5.16 12.55
CA GLN A 180 2.23 4.21 11.63
C GLN A 180 2.37 4.76 10.21
N VAL A 181 1.35 5.45 9.69
CA VAL A 181 1.43 6.08 8.37
C VAL A 181 2.49 7.17 8.34
N GLN A 182 2.57 7.98 9.39
CA GLN A 182 3.59 9.01 9.52
C GLN A 182 5.00 8.41 9.55
N ALA A 183 5.21 7.35 10.34
CA ALA A 183 6.49 6.64 10.35
C ALA A 183 6.88 6.09 8.97
N ARG A 184 5.92 5.56 8.20
CA ARG A 184 6.15 5.11 6.81
C ARG A 184 6.52 6.26 5.88
N ILE A 185 5.88 7.42 6.03
CA ILE A 185 6.21 8.63 5.26
C ILE A 185 7.64 9.07 5.57
N ASP A 186 8.02 9.12 6.85
CA ASP A 186 9.37 9.51 7.27
C ASP A 186 10.44 8.55 6.74
N GLN A 187 10.19 7.23 6.80
CA GLN A 187 11.07 6.22 6.20
C GLN A 187 11.22 6.40 4.68
N TYR A 188 10.12 6.73 3.99
CA TYR A 188 10.16 6.95 2.55
C TYR A 188 10.93 8.22 2.18
N LEU A 189 10.75 9.30 2.94
CA LEU A 189 11.52 10.54 2.79
C LEU A 189 13.03 10.28 2.97
N GLN A 190 13.43 9.53 4.00
CA GLN A 190 14.83 9.15 4.19
C GLN A 190 15.39 8.35 3.01
N LYS A 191 14.59 7.45 2.42
CA LYS A 191 15.00 6.70 1.23
C LYS A 191 15.22 7.62 0.03
N LEU A 192 14.35 8.61 -0.17
CA LEU A 192 14.50 9.60 -1.24
C LEU A 192 15.73 10.49 -1.02
N GLU A 193 16.02 10.90 0.21
CA GLU A 193 17.24 11.65 0.55
C GLU A 193 18.51 10.86 0.24
N ARG A 194 18.59 9.59 0.65
CA ARG A 194 19.72 8.70 0.34
C ARG A 194 19.91 8.51 -1.17
N ASN A 195 18.81 8.38 -1.92
CA ASN A 195 18.87 8.28 -3.37
C ASN A 195 19.41 9.57 -4.00
N ARG A 196 18.98 10.74 -3.51
CA ARG A 196 19.49 12.04 -3.93
C ARG A 196 20.99 12.17 -3.65
N GLU A 197 21.44 11.82 -2.45
CA GLU A 197 22.86 11.85 -2.06
C GLU A 197 23.72 10.98 -3.00
N ARG A 198 23.27 9.76 -3.30
CA ARG A 198 23.95 8.87 -4.26
C ARG A 198 24.07 9.47 -5.67
N ILE A 199 23.07 10.21 -6.12
CA ILE A 199 23.14 10.89 -7.42
C ILE A 199 24.19 11.99 -7.39
N ILE A 200 24.23 12.78 -6.31
CA ILE A 200 25.22 13.85 -6.12
C ILE A 200 26.64 13.28 -6.06
N GLU A 201 26.87 12.22 -5.29
CA GLU A 201 28.16 11.54 -5.20
C GLU A 201 28.66 11.07 -6.57
N ARG A 202 27.78 10.45 -7.36
CA ARG A 202 28.12 9.98 -8.72
C ARG A 202 28.44 11.14 -9.67
N LEU A 203 27.70 12.25 -9.58
CA LEU A 203 27.97 13.43 -10.39
C LEU A 203 29.35 14.02 -10.07
N ASN A 204 29.67 14.13 -8.78
CA ASN A 204 30.98 14.61 -8.32
C ASN A 204 32.12 13.68 -8.77
N ALA A 205 31.92 12.36 -8.67
CA ALA A 205 32.93 11.37 -9.05
C ALA A 205 33.22 11.32 -10.57
N THR A 206 32.25 11.71 -11.40
CA THR A 206 32.32 11.55 -12.86
C THR A 206 32.65 12.86 -13.58
N GLY A 207 32.69 13.98 -12.86
CA GLY A 207 33.00 15.30 -13.42
C GLY A 207 31.94 15.83 -14.39
N ILE A 208 30.76 15.21 -14.44
CA ILE A 208 29.66 15.62 -15.32
C ILE A 208 29.14 16.98 -14.86
N ASN A 209 29.03 17.93 -15.79
CA ASN A 209 28.49 19.25 -15.49
C ASN A 209 26.99 19.15 -15.17
N ALA A 210 26.59 19.56 -13.96
CA ALA A 210 25.19 19.55 -13.54
C ALA A 210 24.26 20.33 -14.48
N THR A 211 24.74 21.39 -15.13
CA THR A 211 23.96 22.17 -16.10
C THR A 211 23.64 21.35 -17.36
N GLU A 212 24.56 20.51 -17.84
CA GLU A 212 24.29 19.58 -18.95
C GLU A 212 23.31 18.48 -18.55
N LEU A 213 23.41 18.00 -17.31
CA LEU A 213 22.46 17.05 -16.73
C LEU A 213 21.05 17.62 -16.62
N PHE A 214 20.85 18.94 -16.53
CA PHE A 214 19.51 19.52 -16.45
C PHE A 214 19.01 20.19 -17.74
N ALA A 215 19.79 20.22 -18.82
CA ALA A 215 19.47 20.96 -20.06
C ALA A 215 18.14 20.61 -20.79
N GLN A 216 17.38 19.59 -20.37
CA GLN A 216 16.02 19.33 -20.91
C GLN A 216 14.95 19.16 -19.79
N TYR A 217 15.24 19.65 -18.59
CA TYR A 217 14.32 19.68 -17.46
C TYR A 217 14.11 21.12 -16.99
N GLU A 218 13.14 21.32 -16.10
CA GLU A 218 12.76 22.65 -15.57
C GLU A 218 13.81 23.28 -14.63
N PHE A 219 14.87 22.55 -14.28
CA PHE A 219 15.91 23.02 -13.37
C PHE A 219 17.13 23.56 -14.13
N ARG A 220 17.75 24.63 -13.64
CA ARG A 220 18.97 25.18 -14.26
C ARG A 220 20.25 24.60 -13.68
N ASN A 221 20.20 24.14 -12.44
CA ASN A 221 21.35 23.63 -11.69
C ASN A 221 20.90 22.74 -10.52
N MET A 222 21.87 22.10 -9.86
CA MET A 222 21.63 21.23 -8.70
C MET A 222 21.05 21.99 -7.49
N GLY A 223 21.34 23.29 -7.35
CA GLY A 223 20.80 24.12 -6.28
C GLY A 223 19.29 24.28 -6.37
N GLU A 224 18.76 24.61 -7.55
CA GLU A 224 17.32 24.72 -7.80
C GLU A 224 16.61 23.38 -7.59
N PHE A 225 17.20 22.28 -8.05
CA PHE A 225 16.68 20.94 -7.80
C PHE A 225 16.58 20.63 -6.30
N ASN A 226 17.65 20.92 -5.54
CA ASN A 226 17.67 20.71 -4.10
C ASN A 226 16.62 21.57 -3.37
N GLN A 227 16.46 22.83 -3.76
CA GLN A 227 15.43 23.71 -3.21
C GLN A 227 14.01 23.19 -3.49
N SER A 228 13.76 22.69 -4.70
CA SER A 228 12.47 22.08 -5.06
C SER A 228 12.19 20.83 -4.23
N MET A 229 13.16 19.93 -4.10
CA MET A 229 13.04 18.72 -3.28
C MET A 229 12.80 19.04 -1.79
N ASN A 230 13.52 20.04 -1.25
CA ASN A 230 13.33 20.47 0.14
C ASN A 230 11.94 21.10 0.36
N SER A 231 11.47 21.91 -0.59
CA SER A 231 10.11 22.49 -0.56
C SER A 231 9.03 21.41 -0.59
N LEU A 232 9.17 20.42 -1.49
CA LEU A 232 8.26 19.27 -1.56
C LEU A 232 8.25 18.47 -0.25
N GLN A 233 9.41 18.22 0.35
CA GLN A 233 9.53 17.53 1.63
C GLN A 233 8.84 18.29 2.77
N GLN A 234 8.97 19.62 2.83
CA GLN A 234 8.25 20.43 3.82
C GLN A 234 6.73 20.34 3.62
N MET A 235 6.24 20.39 2.38
CA MET A 235 4.82 20.22 2.09
C MET A 235 4.31 18.81 2.44
N VAL A 236 5.09 17.76 2.21
CA VAL A 236 4.78 16.39 2.64
C VAL A 236 4.59 16.33 4.15
N LYS A 237 5.54 16.88 4.91
CA LYS A 237 5.48 16.91 6.38
C LYS A 237 4.27 17.71 6.88
N ALA A 238 3.98 18.86 6.27
CA ALA A 238 2.82 19.69 6.62
C ALA A 238 1.49 18.95 6.35
N HIS A 239 1.33 18.33 5.19
CA HIS A 239 0.13 17.55 4.89
C HIS A 239 0.00 16.30 5.76
N ALA A 240 1.09 15.64 6.10
CA ALA A 240 1.09 14.49 7.00
C ALA A 240 0.66 14.90 8.42
N ALA A 241 1.17 16.02 8.95
CA ALA A 241 0.78 16.55 10.26
C ALA A 241 -0.72 16.92 10.34
N LEU A 242 -1.31 17.36 9.22
CA LEU A 242 -2.75 17.62 9.11
C LEU A 242 -3.60 16.37 8.84
N GLY A 243 -3.00 15.16 8.80
CA GLY A 243 -3.68 13.91 8.48
C GLY A 243 -4.13 13.79 7.01
N GLN A 244 -3.65 14.67 6.13
CA GLN A 244 -3.99 14.70 4.70
C GLN A 244 -3.09 13.74 3.89
N PHE A 245 -3.04 12.47 4.29
CA PHE A 245 -2.08 11.49 3.78
C PHE A 245 -2.16 11.28 2.27
N LYS A 246 -3.35 11.36 1.65
CA LYS A 246 -3.50 11.25 0.19
C LYS A 246 -2.70 12.33 -0.55
N LYS A 247 -2.70 13.57 -0.04
CA LYS A 247 -1.92 14.67 -0.62
C LYS A 247 -0.42 14.47 -0.36
N ALA A 248 -0.06 14.04 0.85
CA ALA A 248 1.34 13.72 1.19
C ALA A 248 1.92 12.63 0.25
N TYR A 249 1.16 11.57 -0.03
CA TYR A 249 1.58 10.51 -0.97
C TYR A 249 1.71 11.01 -2.42
N ALA A 250 0.82 11.87 -2.88
CA ALA A 250 0.94 12.46 -4.22
C ALA A 250 2.26 13.23 -4.37
N LEU A 251 2.61 14.03 -3.36
CA LEU A 251 3.87 14.77 -3.33
C LEU A 251 5.10 13.84 -3.23
N LEU A 252 5.03 12.77 -2.42
CA LEU A 252 6.09 11.75 -2.37
C LEU A 252 6.33 11.09 -3.74
N ASN A 253 5.26 10.78 -4.48
CA ASN A 253 5.37 10.23 -5.82
C ASN A 253 6.00 11.23 -6.79
N SER A 254 5.65 12.51 -6.70
CA SER A 254 6.31 13.57 -7.48
C SER A 254 7.82 13.63 -7.18
N MET A 255 8.21 13.59 -5.90
CA MET A 255 9.62 13.53 -5.51
C MET A 255 10.33 12.28 -6.05
N ALA A 256 9.68 11.12 -5.96
CA ALA A 256 10.22 9.86 -6.47
C ALA A 256 10.48 9.94 -7.98
N ASN A 257 9.50 10.45 -8.75
CA ASN A 257 9.64 10.64 -10.19
C ASN A 257 10.79 11.57 -10.55
N LEU A 258 10.95 12.69 -9.83
CA LEU A 258 12.07 13.61 -10.01
C LEU A 258 13.42 12.91 -9.80
N THR A 259 13.57 12.14 -8.71
CA THR A 259 14.81 11.40 -8.44
C THR A 259 15.09 10.29 -9.46
N GLN A 260 14.07 9.55 -9.90
CA GLN A 260 14.22 8.47 -10.89
C GLN A 260 14.61 9.00 -12.27
N ASN A 261 13.97 10.09 -12.72
CA ASN A 261 14.29 10.75 -13.98
C ASN A 261 15.75 11.21 -14.01
N LEU A 262 16.22 11.78 -12.89
CA LEU A 262 17.60 12.22 -12.75
C LEU A 262 18.58 11.04 -12.78
N GLU A 263 18.27 9.95 -12.08
CA GLU A 263 19.09 8.73 -12.10
C GLU A 263 19.16 8.10 -13.50
N PHE A 264 18.03 8.02 -14.20
CA PHE A 264 17.97 7.48 -15.56
C PHE A 264 18.86 8.29 -16.53
N ARG A 265 18.79 9.61 -16.45
CA ARG A 265 19.63 10.47 -17.28
C ARG A 265 21.10 10.32 -16.94
N LEU A 266 21.45 10.31 -15.64
CA LEU A 266 22.82 10.08 -15.22
C LEU A 266 23.35 8.75 -15.79
N LYS A 267 22.56 7.68 -15.77
CA LYS A 267 22.93 6.41 -16.42
C LYS A 267 23.18 6.57 -17.93
N LYS A 268 22.36 7.36 -18.64
CA LYS A 268 22.56 7.62 -20.07
C LYS A 268 23.85 8.40 -20.38
N PHE A 269 24.29 9.28 -19.49
CA PHE A 269 25.58 9.97 -19.62
C PHE A 269 26.77 9.04 -19.32
N LEU A 270 26.64 8.17 -18.31
CA LEU A 270 27.69 7.22 -17.93
C LEU A 270 27.81 6.05 -18.89
N PHE A 271 26.69 5.65 -19.48
CA PHE A 271 26.56 4.57 -20.44
C PHE A 271 25.80 5.11 -21.66
N PRO A 272 26.44 5.94 -22.52
CA PRO A 272 25.82 6.33 -23.77
C PRO A 272 25.45 5.06 -24.52
N THR A 273 24.19 4.98 -25.00
CA THR A 273 23.72 3.90 -25.86
C THR A 273 24.79 3.64 -26.91
N PRO A 274 25.28 2.39 -27.08
CA PRO A 274 26.23 2.10 -28.15
C PRO A 274 25.67 2.66 -29.43
N ILE A 275 26.46 3.49 -30.13
CA ILE A 275 26.12 3.91 -31.48
C ILE A 275 25.96 2.59 -32.24
N LEU A 276 24.72 2.23 -32.59
CA LEU A 276 24.47 1.12 -33.48
C LEU A 276 25.31 1.43 -34.73
N PRO A 277 26.26 0.56 -35.10
CA PRO A 277 27.06 0.79 -36.28
C PRO A 277 26.11 0.96 -37.47
N SER A 278 26.41 1.97 -38.27
CA SER A 278 25.66 2.30 -39.47
C SER A 278 25.46 1.06 -40.35
N PRO A 279 24.35 0.96 -41.11
CA PRO A 279 24.14 -0.15 -42.05
C PRO A 279 25.34 -0.31 -43.00
N PRO A 280 25.61 -1.55 -43.48
CA PRO A 280 26.89 -2.00 -44.03
C PRO A 280 27.54 -1.01 -44.98
N GLN A 281 28.78 -0.61 -44.67
CA GLN A 281 29.67 0.01 -45.65
C GLN A 281 30.59 -1.07 -46.22
N GLY A 282 30.17 -1.69 -47.31
CA GLY A 282 31.05 -2.47 -48.17
C GLY A 282 30.99 -4.00 -48.03
N GLU A 283 31.51 -4.67 -49.06
CA GLU A 283 31.86 -6.08 -49.13
C GLU A 283 33.16 -6.37 -48.33
N PRO A 284 33.18 -7.45 -47.52
CA PRO A 284 34.37 -7.89 -46.82
C PRO A 284 35.43 -8.50 -47.74
N GLY A 285 36.71 -8.28 -47.44
CA GLY A 285 37.82 -8.95 -48.12
C GLY A 285 39.07 -9.05 -47.26
N LEU A 286 39.58 -10.27 -47.04
CA LEU A 286 40.85 -10.53 -46.35
C LEU A 286 41.79 -11.34 -47.22
N GLN A 287 43.05 -10.94 -47.21
CA GLN A 287 44.14 -11.71 -47.78
C GLN A 287 45.26 -11.89 -46.75
N VAL A 288 45.66 -13.14 -46.53
CA VAL A 288 46.78 -13.49 -45.66
C VAL A 288 47.96 -13.93 -46.52
N SER A 289 49.16 -13.48 -46.15
CA SER A 289 50.41 -13.98 -46.71
C SER A 289 51.44 -14.20 -45.62
N VAL A 290 52.28 -15.21 -45.80
CA VAL A 290 53.27 -15.64 -44.80
C VAL A 290 54.65 -15.59 -45.42
N LYS A 291 55.57 -14.88 -44.77
CA LYS A 291 57.01 -14.93 -45.08
C LYS A 291 57.75 -15.59 -43.94
N LYS A 292 58.63 -16.54 -44.27
CA LYS A 292 59.47 -17.27 -43.32
C LYS A 292 60.80 -16.54 -43.16
N LEU A 293 61.19 -16.24 -41.92
CA LEU A 293 62.51 -15.73 -41.57
C LEU A 293 63.18 -16.72 -40.62
N SER A 294 64.27 -17.35 -41.06
CA SER A 294 65.06 -18.27 -40.24
C SER A 294 66.29 -17.54 -39.71
N ILE A 295 66.45 -17.50 -38.38
CA ILE A 295 67.66 -17.00 -37.71
C ILE A 295 68.12 -18.10 -36.74
N GLY A 296 69.18 -18.83 -37.11
CA GLY A 296 69.63 -20.00 -36.34
C GLY A 296 68.59 -21.13 -36.34
N SER A 297 68.30 -21.69 -35.15
CA SER A 297 67.28 -22.75 -34.96
C SER A 297 65.86 -22.21 -34.80
N ALA A 298 65.67 -20.89 -34.75
CA ALA A 298 64.38 -20.26 -34.54
C ALA A 298 63.74 -19.84 -35.87
N LEU A 299 62.50 -20.29 -36.10
CA LEU A 299 61.67 -19.84 -37.23
C LEU A 299 60.73 -18.73 -36.77
N THR A 300 60.88 -17.55 -37.39
CA THR A 300 59.93 -16.44 -37.23
C THR A 300 59.06 -16.34 -38.47
N LEU A 301 57.74 -16.34 -38.30
CA LEU A 301 56.79 -16.04 -39.35
C LEU A 301 56.46 -14.56 -39.35
N VAL A 302 56.61 -13.91 -40.50
CA VAL A 302 56.03 -12.59 -40.74
C VAL A 302 54.70 -12.81 -41.45
N VAL A 303 53.62 -12.73 -40.68
CA VAL A 303 52.25 -12.83 -41.21
C VAL A 303 51.78 -11.44 -41.58
N THR A 304 51.37 -11.27 -42.84
CA THR A 304 50.79 -10.04 -43.35
C THR A 304 49.31 -10.27 -43.60
N VAL A 305 48.46 -9.50 -42.94
CA VAL A 305 47.00 -9.51 -43.10
C VAL A 305 46.60 -8.23 -43.82
N ASN A 306 46.02 -8.34 -45.01
CA ASN A 306 45.61 -7.22 -45.83
C ASN A 306 44.08 -7.19 -45.92
N ASN A 307 43.47 -6.03 -45.66
CA ASN A 307 42.07 -5.81 -45.94
C ASN A 307 41.89 -5.39 -47.41
N THR A 308 41.48 -6.34 -48.26
CA THR A 308 41.22 -6.12 -49.69
C THR A 308 39.79 -5.69 -49.97
N GLY A 309 38.92 -5.70 -48.96
CA GLY A 309 37.53 -5.25 -49.07
C GLY A 309 37.38 -3.75 -48.89
N ASN A 310 36.14 -3.28 -49.01
CA ASN A 310 35.75 -1.89 -48.74
C ASN A 310 35.02 -1.74 -47.39
N ALA A 311 34.95 -2.81 -46.58
CA ALA A 311 34.47 -2.80 -45.20
C ALA A 311 35.61 -2.81 -44.17
N THR A 312 35.42 -2.15 -43.02
CA THR A 312 36.38 -2.24 -41.90
C THR A 312 36.22 -3.58 -41.17
N ILE A 313 37.32 -4.27 -40.90
CA ILE A 313 37.31 -5.60 -40.29
C ILE A 313 37.85 -5.52 -38.87
N ILE A 314 37.12 -6.10 -37.91
CA ILE A 314 37.47 -6.20 -36.50
C ILE A 314 37.91 -7.63 -36.18
N PHE A 315 38.89 -7.78 -35.30
CA PHE A 315 39.47 -9.07 -34.94
C PHE A 315 39.21 -9.46 -33.48
N PRO A 316 39.09 -10.76 -33.17
CA PRO A 316 38.83 -11.25 -31.81
C PRO A 316 39.96 -11.02 -30.82
N ASN A 317 41.19 -10.86 -31.34
CA ASN A 317 42.36 -10.56 -30.55
C ASN A 317 43.27 -9.57 -31.29
N SER A 318 44.18 -8.97 -30.55
CA SER A 318 45.24 -8.02 -30.96
C SER A 318 46.30 -8.60 -31.92
N ALA A 319 46.15 -9.85 -32.36
CA ALA A 319 46.98 -10.51 -33.36
C ALA A 319 46.18 -10.85 -34.62
N PHE A 320 45.24 -9.98 -35.01
CA PHE A 320 44.38 -10.11 -36.20
C PHE A 320 43.61 -11.45 -36.28
N GLY A 321 43.25 -12.01 -35.12
CA GLY A 321 42.53 -13.29 -35.03
C GLY A 321 43.29 -14.45 -35.68
N ILE A 322 44.61 -14.39 -35.70
CA ILE A 322 45.45 -15.40 -36.33
C ILE A 322 45.40 -16.71 -35.54
N THR A 323 45.20 -17.81 -36.25
CA THR A 323 45.40 -19.18 -35.79
C THR A 323 46.41 -19.86 -36.71
N ILE A 324 47.30 -20.67 -36.14
CA ILE A 324 48.25 -21.49 -36.88
C ILE A 324 47.85 -22.93 -36.66
N GLU A 325 47.55 -23.64 -37.75
CA GLU A 325 47.17 -25.04 -37.75
C GLU A 325 48.30 -25.86 -38.39
N LYS A 326 48.54 -27.07 -37.88
CA LYS A 326 49.46 -28.05 -38.47
C LYS A 326 48.65 -29.22 -39.00
N LYS A 327 48.99 -29.70 -40.21
CA LYS A 327 48.37 -30.89 -40.78
C LYS A 327 48.85 -32.14 -40.04
N SER A 328 47.91 -32.88 -39.46
CA SER A 328 48.15 -34.14 -38.76
C SER A 328 47.07 -35.12 -39.17
N ASN A 329 47.46 -36.30 -39.67
CA ASN A 329 46.53 -37.35 -40.12
C ASN A 329 45.46 -36.88 -41.15
N GLY A 330 45.82 -35.93 -42.02
CA GLY A 330 44.93 -35.37 -43.04
C GLY A 330 44.02 -34.24 -42.57
N GLU A 331 43.98 -33.95 -41.27
CA GLU A 331 43.21 -32.85 -40.68
C GLU A 331 44.11 -31.70 -40.22
N TRP A 332 43.57 -30.49 -40.28
CA TRP A 332 44.23 -29.30 -39.75
C TRP A 332 43.94 -29.20 -38.25
N VAL A 333 44.98 -29.34 -37.42
CA VAL A 333 44.86 -29.26 -35.96
C VAL A 333 45.48 -27.95 -35.48
N ASN A 334 44.79 -27.20 -34.62
CA ASN A 334 45.32 -25.97 -34.04
C ASN A 334 46.65 -26.24 -33.34
N TYR A 335 47.70 -25.57 -33.81
CA TYR A 335 49.07 -25.72 -33.33
C TYR A 335 49.46 -24.56 -32.41
N TYR A 336 49.08 -23.33 -32.77
CA TYR A 336 49.43 -22.14 -32.01
C TYR A 336 48.46 -20.98 -32.29
N THR A 337 48.11 -20.22 -31.26
CA THR A 337 47.31 -18.99 -31.39
C THR A 337 48.04 -17.85 -30.68
N PRO A 338 48.61 -16.86 -31.40
CA PRO A 338 49.29 -15.73 -30.78
C PRO A 338 48.34 -14.89 -29.93
N ILE A 339 48.80 -14.49 -28.74
CA ILE A 339 48.10 -13.55 -27.86
C ILE A 339 48.99 -12.30 -27.77
N SER A 340 48.49 -11.14 -28.19
CA SER A 340 49.19 -9.85 -28.05
C SER A 340 48.55 -9.00 -26.94
N ALA A 341 49.33 -8.18 -26.24
CA ALA A 341 48.84 -7.33 -25.15
C ALA A 341 48.54 -5.89 -25.58
N GLN A 342 48.77 -5.51 -26.84
CA GLN A 342 48.64 -4.13 -27.31
C GLN A 342 47.62 -3.99 -28.45
N VAL A 343 46.77 -2.98 -28.30
CA VAL A 343 45.48 -2.76 -28.96
C VAL A 343 45.66 -2.24 -30.39
N LEU A 344 45.58 -3.13 -31.39
CA LEU A 344 45.10 -2.80 -32.73
C LEU A 344 44.15 -3.91 -33.17
N VAL A 345 42.84 -3.61 -33.11
CA VAL A 345 41.75 -4.61 -33.20
C VAL A 345 40.96 -4.43 -34.49
N SER A 346 41.42 -3.59 -35.43
CA SER A 346 40.73 -3.36 -36.70
C SER A 346 41.68 -3.02 -37.86
N LEU A 347 41.30 -3.41 -39.09
CA LEU A 347 41.90 -2.96 -40.34
C LEU A 347 40.85 -2.24 -41.19
N LYS A 348 41.10 -0.98 -41.55
CA LYS A 348 40.27 -0.24 -42.51
C LYS A 348 40.53 -0.73 -43.95
N PRO A 349 39.68 -0.38 -44.92
CA PRO A 349 39.89 -0.74 -46.33
C PRO A 349 41.29 -0.35 -46.84
N GLY A 350 42.01 -1.31 -47.41
CA GLY A 350 43.37 -1.13 -47.93
C GLY A 350 44.49 -1.08 -46.87
N GLU A 351 44.17 -1.19 -45.57
CA GLU A 351 45.19 -1.26 -44.53
C GLU A 351 45.81 -2.66 -44.43
N ILE A 352 47.10 -2.67 -44.09
CA ILE A 352 47.91 -3.88 -43.97
C ILE A 352 48.44 -3.99 -42.54
N GLY A 353 48.05 -5.06 -41.85
CA GLY A 353 48.62 -5.48 -40.57
C GLY A 353 49.78 -6.43 -40.77
N LYS A 354 50.85 -6.28 -39.99
CA LYS A 354 51.99 -7.21 -39.97
C LYS A 354 52.26 -7.67 -38.54
N VAL A 355 52.37 -8.97 -38.34
CA VAL A 355 52.72 -9.58 -37.05
C VAL A 355 53.90 -10.52 -37.26
N GLN A 356 54.88 -10.41 -36.37
CA GLN A 356 55.99 -11.34 -36.29
C GLN A 356 55.67 -12.37 -35.21
N ILE A 357 55.63 -13.64 -35.58
CA ILE A 357 55.30 -14.75 -34.68
C ILE A 357 56.51 -15.67 -34.62
N LEU A 358 57.07 -15.84 -33.42
CA LEU A 358 58.13 -16.81 -33.17
C LEU A 358 57.50 -18.20 -32.99
N LEU A 359 57.74 -19.10 -33.94
CA LEU A 359 57.12 -20.43 -33.96
C LEU A 359 57.91 -21.41 -33.08
N SER A 360 57.68 -21.31 -31.77
CA SER A 360 58.25 -22.19 -30.74
C SER A 360 57.41 -23.45 -30.58
N ALA A 361 58.03 -24.60 -30.26
CA ALA A 361 57.29 -25.80 -29.88
C ALA A 361 56.33 -25.51 -28.70
N PRO A 362 55.11 -26.07 -28.67
CA PRO A 362 54.13 -25.80 -27.61
C PRO A 362 54.67 -26.25 -26.25
N GLN A 363 54.65 -25.34 -25.26
CA GLN A 363 55.00 -25.67 -23.88
C GLN A 363 53.89 -26.52 -23.27
N SER A 364 54.21 -27.75 -22.85
CA SER A 364 53.35 -28.50 -21.94
C SER A 364 53.44 -27.86 -20.55
N ASN A 365 52.31 -27.39 -20.03
CA ASN A 365 52.21 -26.90 -18.66
C ASN A 365 52.33 -28.07 -17.69
N GLY A 366 53.55 -28.37 -17.25
CA GLY A 366 53.86 -29.23 -16.11
C GLY A 366 54.72 -28.46 -15.12
N LEU A 367 54.21 -28.24 -13.91
CA LEU A 367 54.96 -27.68 -12.78
C LEU A 367 56.25 -28.48 -12.56
N GLY A 368 57.40 -27.82 -12.68
CA GLY A 368 58.65 -28.29 -12.10
C GLY A 368 59.78 -28.52 -13.10
N LYS A 369 60.83 -27.72 -12.92
CA LYS A 369 62.20 -27.83 -13.43
C LYS A 369 62.45 -27.22 -14.81
N MET A 370 63.23 -26.13 -14.75
CA MET A 370 63.94 -25.46 -15.82
C MET A 370 64.58 -26.47 -16.78
N LYS A 371 64.04 -26.58 -18.00
CA LYS A 371 64.68 -27.27 -19.12
C LYS A 371 65.03 -26.23 -20.18
N ILE A 372 66.28 -26.28 -20.63
CA ILE A 372 66.82 -25.52 -21.74
C ILE A 372 66.01 -25.90 -22.99
N ASN A 373 65.24 -24.95 -23.52
CA ASN A 373 64.39 -25.18 -24.69
C ASN A 373 65.25 -25.24 -25.96
N ILE A 374 65.31 -26.41 -26.57
CA ILE A 374 65.77 -26.56 -27.95
C ILE A 374 64.60 -26.12 -28.84
N PHE A 375 64.68 -24.91 -29.39
CA PHE A 375 63.72 -24.38 -30.35
C PHE A 375 63.82 -25.17 -31.65
N GLN A 376 62.93 -26.13 -31.87
CA GLN A 376 62.83 -26.81 -33.17
C GLN A 376 61.35 -26.88 -33.56
N SER A 377 60.96 -26.05 -34.53
CA SER A 377 59.64 -26.14 -35.15
C SER A 377 59.57 -27.46 -35.91
N ALA A 378 58.55 -28.28 -35.67
CA ALA A 378 58.44 -29.60 -36.30
C ALA A 378 58.21 -29.44 -37.80
N SER A 379 58.92 -30.19 -38.66
CA SER A 379 58.68 -30.16 -40.10
C SER A 379 57.24 -30.58 -40.45
N GLY A 380 56.74 -30.11 -41.59
CA GLY A 380 55.42 -30.43 -42.12
C GLY A 380 54.63 -29.23 -42.67
N GLU A 381 53.42 -29.52 -43.13
CA GLU A 381 52.48 -28.54 -43.68
C GLU A 381 51.76 -27.78 -42.56
N TYR A 382 51.77 -26.45 -42.67
CA TYR A 382 51.10 -25.53 -41.77
C TYR A 382 50.17 -24.61 -42.55
N LYS A 383 49.15 -24.09 -41.86
CA LYS A 383 48.21 -23.13 -42.39
C LYS A 383 48.01 -22.01 -41.37
N VAL A 384 48.19 -20.77 -41.81
CA VAL A 384 47.83 -19.60 -41.02
C VAL A 384 46.47 -19.13 -41.47
N THR A 385 45.52 -19.00 -40.56
CA THR A 385 44.20 -18.45 -40.84
C THR A 385 44.00 -17.18 -40.03
N ALA A 386 43.58 -16.08 -40.66
CA ALA A 386 43.13 -14.89 -39.94
C ALA A 386 41.60 -14.90 -39.89
N HIS A 387 41.04 -14.67 -38.71
CA HIS A 387 39.60 -14.63 -38.48
C HIS A 387 39.19 -13.24 -38.00
N GLY A 388 38.25 -12.61 -38.67
CA GLY A 388 37.66 -11.35 -38.24
C GLY A 388 36.18 -11.28 -38.59
N TRP A 389 35.60 -10.11 -38.35
CA TRP A 389 34.23 -9.80 -38.72
C TRP A 389 34.09 -8.36 -39.16
N VAL A 390 33.13 -8.09 -40.04
CA VAL A 390 32.85 -6.74 -40.50
C VAL A 390 32.37 -5.87 -39.33
N GLN A 391 32.93 -4.67 -39.21
CA GLN A 391 32.53 -3.67 -38.22
C GLN A 391 31.05 -3.31 -38.42
N GLY A 392 30.22 -3.87 -37.56
CA GLY A 392 28.84 -3.50 -37.37
C GLY A 392 27.79 -4.50 -37.81
N THR A 393 28.06 -5.29 -38.85
CA THR A 393 27.20 -6.42 -39.23
C THR A 393 27.60 -7.70 -38.52
N TYR A 394 28.83 -7.78 -38.01
CA TYR A 394 29.43 -8.99 -37.44
C TYR A 394 29.49 -10.16 -38.44
N GLU A 395 29.41 -9.88 -39.75
CA GLU A 395 29.59 -10.90 -40.78
C GLU A 395 31.01 -11.47 -40.71
N PRO A 396 31.17 -12.81 -40.56
CA PRO A 396 32.48 -13.43 -40.38
C PRO A 396 33.28 -13.42 -41.68
N VAL A 397 34.57 -13.09 -41.57
CA VAL A 397 35.51 -13.09 -42.70
C VAL A 397 36.74 -13.86 -42.29
N SER A 398 37.18 -14.78 -43.13
CA SER A 398 38.42 -15.52 -42.91
C SER A 398 39.22 -15.67 -44.19
N SER A 399 40.52 -15.78 -44.04
CA SER A 399 41.45 -16.02 -45.14
C SER A 399 42.63 -16.81 -44.60
N SER A 400 43.13 -17.73 -45.40
CA SER A 400 44.20 -18.63 -45.00
C SER A 400 45.35 -18.66 -46.01
N ALA A 401 46.54 -18.93 -45.49
CA ALA A 401 47.74 -19.15 -46.28
C ALA A 401 48.45 -20.41 -45.78
N GLU A 402 48.66 -21.35 -46.68
CA GLU A 402 49.39 -22.59 -46.40
C GLU A 402 50.89 -22.39 -46.66
N PHE A 403 51.72 -23.01 -45.83
CA PHE A 403 53.17 -22.97 -45.96
C PHE A 403 53.79 -24.26 -45.40
N ASN A 404 54.94 -24.64 -45.95
CA ASN A 404 55.67 -25.82 -45.50
C ASN A 404 56.92 -25.43 -44.69
N ILE A 405 57.17 -26.13 -43.59
CA ILE A 405 58.45 -26.09 -42.87
C ILE A 405 59.22 -27.36 -43.25
N PRO A 406 60.36 -27.24 -43.97
CA PRO A 406 61.15 -28.39 -44.41
C PRO A 406 61.70 -29.21 -43.25
#